data_AF-A0A059F539-F1
#
_entry.id   AF-A0A059F539-F1
#
_cell.length_a   1.000
_cell.length_b   1.000
_cell.length_c   1.000
_cell.angle_alpha   90.00
_cell.angle_beta   90.00
_cell.angle_gamma   90.00
#
_symmetry.space_group_name_H-M   'P 1'
#
loop_
_entity.id
_entity.type
_entity.pdbx_description
1 polymer ?
#
loop_
_entity_poly.entity_id
_entity_poly.type
_entity_poly.pdbx_seq_one_letter_code
_entity_poly.pdbx_strand_id
1 'polypeptide(L)'
;MTDIFDDLKDYNNIIAFEEIDETLNFFEKYNPSKVCYLDLSKYPEIKDKFKYKFDIKAFPCMISFGKVIYLDDDLESNLISLYKKEIELYKSKIHSYITNNKCFVFIKGTVAEPKCKFTRRLLNCFNELNLVYMKDYDFFNILSDEKMREVCK
;
A
#
# COMPACT_ATOMS: atom_id res chain seq x y z
N MET A 1 -22.51 14.81 -2.59
CA MET A 1 -22.50 13.37 -2.30
C MET A 1 -21.21 12.86 -2.93
N THR A 2 -20.21 12.55 -2.12
CA THR A 2 -18.88 12.12 -2.60
C THR A 2 -19.03 10.81 -3.36
N ASP A 3 -18.42 10.70 -4.53
CA ASP A 3 -18.48 9.47 -5.32
C ASP A 3 -17.61 8.42 -4.63
N ILE A 4 -18.11 7.18 -4.45
CA ILE A 4 -17.35 6.11 -3.78
C ILE A 4 -16.00 5.85 -4.46
N PHE A 5 -15.91 6.18 -5.76
CA PHE A 5 -14.66 6.07 -6.51
C PHE A 5 -13.60 7.11 -6.13
N ASP A 6 -13.95 8.18 -5.44
CA ASP A 6 -12.96 9.09 -4.86
C ASP A 6 -12.24 8.44 -3.69
N ASP A 7 -12.97 7.71 -2.85
CA ASP A 7 -12.40 6.95 -1.73
C ASP A 7 -11.52 5.78 -2.24
N LEU A 8 -11.90 5.17 -3.36
CA LEU A 8 -11.12 4.08 -3.96
C LEU A 8 -9.77 4.52 -4.54
N LYS A 9 -9.55 5.82 -4.81
CA LYS A 9 -8.26 6.33 -5.34
C LYS A 9 -7.11 6.19 -4.35
N ASP A 10 -7.41 6.14 -3.05
CA ASP A 10 -6.40 6.00 -2.00
C ASP A 10 -5.87 4.57 -1.86
N TYR A 11 -6.52 3.61 -2.52
CA TYR A 11 -6.14 2.20 -2.50
C TYR A 11 -5.41 1.81 -3.78
N ASN A 12 -4.18 1.32 -3.62
CA ASN A 12 -3.41 0.77 -4.75
C ASN A 12 -3.89 -0.63 -5.13
N ASN A 13 -4.56 -1.33 -4.22
CA ASN A 13 -5.02 -2.70 -4.37
C ASN A 13 -6.50 -2.78 -3.95
N ILE A 14 -7.36 -3.19 -4.87
CA ILE A 14 -8.80 -3.37 -4.65
C ILE A 14 -9.18 -4.76 -5.14
N ILE A 15 -9.79 -5.58 -4.29
CA ILE A 15 -10.38 -6.86 -4.68
C ILE A 15 -11.88 -6.66 -4.75
N ALA A 16 -12.45 -6.78 -5.94
CA ALA A 16 -13.89 -6.65 -6.17
C ALA A 16 -14.49 -8.03 -6.45
N PHE A 17 -15.57 -8.37 -5.75
CA PHE A 17 -16.20 -9.69 -5.82
C PHE A 17 -17.72 -9.62 -5.65
N GLU A 18 -18.42 -10.67 -6.11
CA GLU A 18 -19.88 -10.82 -5.95
C GLU A 18 -20.24 -11.87 -4.91
N GLU A 19 -19.41 -12.90 -4.77
CA GLU A 19 -19.61 -13.96 -3.79
C GLU A 19 -18.27 -14.24 -3.11
N ILE A 20 -18.33 -14.62 -1.84
CA ILE A 20 -17.14 -15.06 -1.12
C ILE A 20 -16.94 -16.54 -1.45
N ASP A 21 -15.91 -16.84 -2.23
CA ASP A 21 -15.56 -18.20 -2.62
C ASP A 21 -14.06 -18.48 -2.39
N GLU A 22 -13.62 -19.70 -2.70
CA GLU A 22 -12.22 -20.11 -2.53
C GLU A 22 -11.24 -19.29 -3.39
N THR A 23 -11.73 -18.61 -4.43
CA THR A 23 -10.91 -17.84 -5.35
C THR A 23 -10.35 -16.57 -4.69
N LEU A 24 -11.06 -16.00 -3.70
CA LEU A 24 -10.57 -14.90 -2.88
C LEU A 24 -9.31 -15.25 -2.09
N ASN A 25 -9.20 -16.50 -1.63
CA ASN A 25 -8.03 -16.98 -0.89
C ASN A 25 -6.74 -16.91 -1.75
N PHE A 26 -6.86 -16.98 -3.08
CA PHE A 26 -5.71 -16.83 -3.97
C PHE A 26 -5.20 -15.40 -4.01
N PHE A 27 -6.10 -14.40 -4.00
CA PHE A 27 -5.69 -13.00 -3.90
C PHE A 27 -5.11 -12.66 -2.53
N GLU A 28 -5.66 -13.23 -1.45
CA GLU A 28 -5.10 -13.08 -0.11
C GLU A 28 -3.69 -13.68 0.00
N LYS A 29 -3.45 -14.81 -0.65
CA LYS A 29 -2.13 -15.46 -0.69
C LYS A 29 -1.05 -14.58 -1.35
N TYR A 30 -1.44 -13.70 -2.28
CA TYR A 30 -0.53 -12.72 -2.87
C TYR A 30 -0.11 -11.61 -1.88
N ASN A 31 -0.86 -11.44 -0.78
CA ASN A 31 -0.62 -10.47 0.29
C ASN A 31 -0.26 -9.05 -0.23
N PRO A 32 -1.13 -8.42 -1.04
CA PRO A 32 -0.86 -7.07 -1.54
C PRO A 32 -0.81 -6.06 -0.39
N SER A 33 -0.01 -5.00 -0.52
CA SER A 33 0.01 -3.96 0.51
C SER A 33 -1.30 -3.17 0.53
N LYS A 34 -1.93 -3.01 1.70
CA LYS A 34 -3.18 -2.24 1.92
C LYS A 34 -4.28 -2.51 0.86
N VAL A 35 -5.05 -3.55 1.09
CA VAL A 35 -6.13 -4.00 0.19
C VAL A 35 -7.48 -3.45 0.62
N CYS A 36 -8.27 -2.97 -0.34
CA CYS A 36 -9.70 -2.72 -0.18
C CYS A 36 -10.49 -3.92 -0.70
N TYR A 37 -11.36 -4.49 0.14
CA TYR A 37 -12.30 -5.53 -0.26
C TYR A 37 -13.64 -4.89 -0.60
N LEU A 38 -14.05 -5.00 -1.85
CA LEU A 38 -15.28 -4.41 -2.37
C LEU A 38 -16.28 -5.52 -2.72
N ASP A 39 -17.24 -5.72 -1.82
CA ASP A 39 -18.37 -6.61 -2.02
C ASP A 39 -19.46 -5.91 -2.85
N LEU A 40 -19.56 -6.29 -4.12
CA LEU A 40 -20.49 -5.69 -5.08
C LEU A 40 -21.89 -6.31 -5.04
N SER A 41 -22.09 -7.42 -4.31
CA SER A 41 -23.43 -8.04 -4.15
C SER A 41 -24.40 -7.12 -3.42
N LYS A 42 -23.87 -6.27 -2.53
CA LYS A 42 -24.64 -5.35 -1.70
C LYS A 42 -24.97 -4.03 -2.38
N TYR A 43 -24.31 -3.72 -3.51
CA TYR A 43 -24.36 -2.41 -4.16
C TYR A 43 -24.41 -2.53 -5.70
N PRO A 44 -25.54 -2.97 -6.28
CA PRO A 44 -25.67 -3.17 -7.73
C PRO A 44 -25.46 -1.88 -8.55
N GLU A 45 -25.85 -0.72 -8.03
CA GLU A 45 -25.62 0.58 -8.67
C GLU A 45 -24.13 0.98 -8.77
N ILE A 46 -23.30 0.46 -7.84
CA ILE A 46 -21.86 0.67 -7.84
C ILE A 46 -21.20 -0.33 -8.80
N LYS A 47 -21.72 -1.55 -8.90
CA LYS A 47 -21.23 -2.61 -9.78
C LYS A 47 -21.15 -2.16 -11.24
N ASP A 48 -22.23 -1.61 -11.80
CA ASP A 48 -22.25 -1.21 -13.21
C ASP A 48 -21.29 -0.06 -13.49
N LYS A 49 -21.23 0.92 -12.58
CA LYS A 49 -20.25 2.02 -12.66
C LYS A 49 -18.82 1.51 -12.56
N PHE A 50 -18.58 0.53 -11.69
CA PHE A 50 -17.25 -0.05 -11.46
C PHE A 50 -16.78 -0.82 -12.69
N LYS A 51 -17.68 -1.63 -13.29
CA LYS A 51 -17.42 -2.31 -14.56
C LYS A 51 -17.07 -1.32 -15.67
N TYR A 52 -17.87 -0.28 -15.84
CA TYR A 52 -17.65 0.73 -16.89
C TYR A 52 -16.35 1.51 -16.69
N LYS A 53 -16.06 1.93 -15.45
CA LYS A 53 -14.90 2.77 -15.13
C LYS A 53 -13.57 2.06 -15.29
N PHE A 54 -13.51 0.78 -14.94
CA PHE A 54 -12.26 -0.01 -14.94
C PHE A 54 -12.21 -1.06 -16.07
N ASP A 55 -13.18 -1.06 -16.98
CA ASP A 55 -13.29 -2.04 -18.08
C ASP A 55 -13.27 -3.50 -17.56
N ILE A 56 -14.06 -3.77 -16.51
CA ILE A 56 -14.08 -5.08 -15.86
C ILE A 56 -14.90 -6.08 -16.67
N LYS A 57 -14.25 -7.16 -17.12
CA LYS A 57 -14.84 -8.27 -17.85
C LYS A 57 -15.61 -9.27 -16.96
N ALA A 58 -15.06 -9.59 -15.79
CA ALA A 58 -15.61 -10.62 -14.89
C ALA A 58 -15.29 -10.32 -13.42
N PHE A 59 -15.99 -10.98 -12.50
CA PHE A 59 -15.69 -10.99 -11.07
C PHE A 59 -15.47 -12.45 -10.62
N PRO A 60 -14.68 -12.68 -9.55
CA PRO A 60 -13.90 -11.68 -8.82
C PRO A 60 -12.67 -11.20 -9.59
N CYS A 61 -12.24 -9.97 -9.32
CA CYS A 61 -11.05 -9.38 -9.93
C CYS A 61 -10.28 -8.52 -8.92
N MET A 62 -8.97 -8.42 -9.13
CA MET A 62 -8.11 -7.48 -8.40
C MET A 62 -7.70 -6.33 -9.31
N ILE A 63 -7.88 -5.10 -8.83
CA ILE A 63 -7.26 -3.91 -9.41
C ILE A 63 -6.03 -3.61 -8.58
N SER A 64 -4.85 -3.69 -9.20
CA SER A 64 -3.58 -3.37 -8.56
C SER A 64 -2.80 -2.38 -9.44
N PHE A 65 -2.46 -1.22 -8.89
CA PHE A 65 -1.76 -0.14 -9.61
C PHE A 65 -2.44 0.24 -10.94
N GLY A 66 -3.78 0.29 -10.94
CA GLY A 66 -4.60 0.62 -12.11
C GLY A 66 -4.69 -0.49 -13.17
N LYS A 67 -4.09 -1.67 -12.93
CA LYS A 67 -4.22 -2.84 -13.79
C LYS A 67 -5.21 -3.82 -13.18
N VAL A 68 -6.15 -4.28 -14.01
CA VAL A 68 -7.11 -5.32 -13.65
C VAL A 68 -6.48 -6.70 -13.84
N ILE A 69 -6.71 -7.59 -12.89
CA ILE A 69 -6.17 -8.95 -12.84
C ILE A 69 -7.31 -9.88 -12.55
N TYR A 70 -7.39 -10.93 -13.36
CA TYR A 70 -8.33 -12.03 -13.18
C TYR A 70 -7.57 -13.27 -12.73
N LEU A 71 -8.32 -14.23 -12.18
CA LEU A 71 -7.80 -15.55 -11.88
C LEU A 71 -7.93 -16.39 -13.16
N ASP A 72 -6.94 -16.26 -14.03
CA ASP A 72 -6.80 -17.00 -15.28
C ASP A 72 -5.39 -17.56 -15.43
N ASP A 73 -5.13 -18.25 -16.54
CA ASP A 73 -3.83 -18.91 -16.81
C ASP A 73 -2.65 -17.91 -16.87
N ASP A 74 -2.91 -16.62 -17.09
CA ASP A 74 -1.90 -15.56 -17.15
C ASP A 74 -1.60 -14.91 -15.78
N LEU A 75 -2.27 -15.37 -14.72
CA LEU A 75 -2.18 -14.79 -13.37
C LEU A 75 -0.72 -14.68 -12.90
N GLU A 76 0.08 -15.73 -13.02
CA GLU A 76 1.45 -15.75 -12.49
C GLU A 76 2.33 -14.67 -13.13
N SER A 77 2.31 -14.57 -14.46
CA SER A 77 3.03 -13.52 -15.20
C SER A 77 2.56 -12.13 -14.83
N ASN A 78 1.23 -11.95 -14.68
CA ASN A 78 0.63 -10.69 -14.27
C ASN A 78 1.09 -10.29 -12.86
N LEU A 79 1.06 -11.22 -11.90
CA LEU A 79 1.48 -10.99 -10.51
C LEU A 79 2.96 -10.62 -10.42
N ILE A 80 3.86 -11.29 -11.16
CA ILE A 80 5.28 -10.94 -11.21
C ILE A 80 5.46 -9.49 -11.71
N SER A 81 4.74 -9.10 -12.76
CA SER A 81 4.81 -7.74 -13.30
C SER A 81 4.35 -6.68 -12.29
N LEU A 82 3.37 -7.02 -11.46
CA LEU A 82 2.79 -6.13 -10.45
C LEU A 82 3.67 -6.00 -9.24
N TYR A 83 4.22 -7.11 -8.75
CA TYR A 83 5.17 -7.10 -7.64
C TYR A 83 6.39 -6.21 -7.98
N LYS A 84 6.87 -6.29 -9.23
CA LYS A 84 7.92 -5.38 -9.72
C LYS A 84 7.48 -3.91 -9.68
N LYS A 85 6.29 -3.58 -10.18
CA LYS A 85 5.75 -2.21 -10.12
C LYS A 85 5.57 -1.70 -8.69
N GLU A 86 5.08 -2.54 -7.81
CA GLU A 86 4.92 -2.22 -6.39
C GLU A 86 6.27 -1.87 -5.77
N ILE A 87 7.30 -2.70 -5.98
CA ILE A 87 8.66 -2.42 -5.51
C ILE A 87 9.16 -1.08 -6.05
N GLU A 88 9.03 -0.82 -7.35
CA GLU A 88 9.50 0.43 -7.95
C GLU A 88 8.77 1.65 -7.38
N LEU A 89 7.48 1.53 -7.05
CA LEU A 89 6.75 2.59 -6.35
C LEU A 89 7.33 2.84 -4.95
N TYR A 90 7.56 1.80 -4.16
CA TYR A 90 8.16 1.95 -2.82
C TYR A 90 9.57 2.54 -2.88
N LYS A 91 10.39 2.11 -3.84
CA LYS A 91 11.70 2.71 -4.11
C LYS A 91 11.58 4.19 -4.46
N SER A 92 10.64 4.55 -5.32
CA SER A 92 10.40 5.97 -5.67
C SER A 92 9.96 6.78 -4.45
N LYS A 93 9.13 6.21 -3.55
CA LYS A 93 8.75 6.86 -2.28
C LYS A 93 9.95 7.06 -1.36
N ILE A 94 10.78 6.03 -1.16
CA ILE A 94 12.01 6.11 -0.38
C ILE A 94 12.93 7.17 -0.97
N HIS A 95 13.12 7.15 -2.29
CA HIS A 95 13.93 8.13 -2.99
C HIS A 95 13.43 9.56 -2.73
N SER A 96 12.13 9.80 -2.84
CA SER A 96 11.51 11.09 -2.50
C SER A 96 11.76 11.50 -1.05
N TYR A 97 11.67 10.57 -0.09
CA TYR A 97 11.94 10.87 1.31
C TYR A 97 13.39 11.30 1.55
N ILE A 98 14.36 10.61 0.95
CA ILE A 98 15.78 10.92 1.17
C ILE A 98 16.26 12.13 0.36
N THR A 99 15.61 12.49 -0.75
CA THR A 99 15.99 13.66 -1.55
C THR A 99 15.32 14.95 -1.10
N ASN A 100 14.09 14.89 -0.59
CA ASN A 100 13.34 16.08 -0.20
C ASN A 100 13.57 16.52 1.25
N ASN A 101 14.27 15.72 2.06
CA ASN A 101 14.52 16.00 3.47
C ASN A 101 16.02 16.12 3.73
N LYS A 102 16.41 17.10 4.58
CA LYS A 102 17.80 17.28 5.01
C LYS A 102 18.33 16.05 5.75
N CYS A 103 17.48 15.45 6.57
CA CYS A 103 17.72 14.19 7.26
C CYS A 103 16.40 13.42 7.30
N PHE A 104 16.43 12.17 6.85
CA PHE A 104 15.26 11.29 6.90
C PHE A 104 15.64 9.97 7.54
N VAL A 105 14.88 9.52 8.53
CA VAL A 105 15.19 8.29 9.27
C VAL A 105 14.06 7.28 9.21
N PHE A 106 14.42 6.03 8.95
CA PHE A 106 13.51 4.90 9.05
C PHE A 106 13.61 4.30 10.45
N ILE A 107 12.53 4.39 11.23
CA ILE A 107 12.52 3.99 12.63
C ILE A 107 11.41 2.98 12.94
N LYS A 108 11.56 2.26 14.04
CA LYS A 108 10.50 1.41 14.61
C LYS A 108 9.75 2.16 15.69
N GLY A 109 8.48 2.48 15.45
CA GLY A 109 7.65 3.33 16.31
C GLY A 109 7.60 4.78 15.80
N THR A 110 7.23 5.71 16.67
CA THR A 110 7.22 7.15 16.39
C THR A 110 8.25 7.87 17.25
N VAL A 111 8.46 9.18 17.02
CA VAL A 111 9.29 10.02 17.90
C VAL A 111 8.72 10.05 19.32
N ALA A 112 7.39 10.11 19.45
CA ALA A 112 6.70 10.10 20.75
C ALA A 112 6.66 8.71 21.39
N GLU A 113 6.53 7.64 20.59
CA GLU A 113 6.40 6.26 21.06
C GLU A 113 7.41 5.34 20.34
N PRO A 114 8.71 5.40 20.69
CA PRO A 114 9.75 4.60 20.04
C PRO A 114 9.73 3.13 20.50
N LYS A 115 9.53 2.21 19.55
CA LYS A 115 9.30 0.77 19.82
C LYS A 115 10.56 -0.10 19.75
N CYS A 116 11.74 0.48 19.56
CA CYS A 116 13.01 -0.26 19.50
C CYS A 116 14.12 0.46 20.28
N LYS A 117 14.99 -0.32 20.94
CA LYS A 117 16.15 0.24 21.68
C LYS A 117 17.10 1.05 20.78
N PHE A 118 17.22 0.67 19.51
CA PHE A 118 18.04 1.41 18.54
C PHE A 118 17.37 2.73 18.13
N THR A 119 16.05 2.72 17.90
CA THR A 119 15.28 3.96 17.69
C THR A 119 15.46 4.92 18.87
N ARG A 120 15.30 4.44 20.11
CA ARG A 120 15.47 5.29 21.31
C ARG A 120 16.87 5.91 21.39
N ARG A 121 17.91 5.12 21.12
CA ARG A 121 19.30 5.64 21.10
C ARG A 121 19.50 6.69 20.01
N LEU A 122 18.99 6.45 18.81
CA LEU A 122 19.07 7.43 17.71
C LEU A 122 18.40 8.75 18.09
N LEU A 123 17.17 8.70 18.62
CA LEU A 123 16.43 9.90 19.03
C LEU A 123 17.10 10.63 20.20
N ASN A 124 17.73 9.91 21.13
CA ASN A 124 18.51 10.55 22.20
C ASN A 124 19.71 11.33 21.62
N CYS A 125 20.43 10.76 20.66
CA CYS A 125 21.51 11.49 19.98
C CYS A 125 20.98 12.72 19.23
N PHE A 126 19.81 12.63 18.61
CA PHE A 126 19.17 13.79 17.96
C PHE A 126 18.84 14.89 18.96
N ASN A 127 18.33 14.52 20.15
CA ASN A 127 18.06 15.47 21.23
C ASN A 127 19.35 16.13 21.74
N GLU A 128 20.43 15.37 21.94
CA GLU A 128 21.75 15.92 22.34
C GLU A 128 22.31 16.91 21.32
N LEU A 129 22.05 16.69 20.03
CA LEU A 129 22.42 17.57 18.93
C LEU A 129 21.42 18.72 18.70
N ASN A 130 20.37 18.84 19.53
CA ASN A 130 19.28 19.81 19.39
C ASN A 130 18.56 19.75 18.02
N LEU A 131 18.46 18.56 17.42
CA LEU A 131 17.69 18.35 16.19
C LEU A 131 16.20 18.28 16.51
N VAL A 132 15.39 19.07 15.80
CA VAL A 132 13.95 19.18 16.02
C VAL A 132 13.19 18.46 14.89
N TYR A 133 12.28 17.57 15.26
CA TYR A 133 11.36 16.91 14.33
C TYR A 133 10.56 17.93 13.50
N MET A 134 10.37 17.65 12.20
CA MET A 134 9.75 18.54 11.20
C MET A 134 10.52 19.80 10.84
N LYS A 135 11.69 20.04 11.46
CA LYS A 135 12.58 21.17 11.13
C LYS A 135 13.91 20.67 10.58
N ASP A 136 14.55 19.75 11.31
CA ASP A 136 15.90 19.27 11.01
C ASP A 136 15.88 17.85 10.44
N TYR A 137 14.91 17.03 10.85
CA TYR A 137 14.69 15.69 10.32
C TYR A 137 13.20 15.32 10.25
N ASP A 138 12.91 14.35 9.39
CA ASP A 138 11.62 13.67 9.31
C ASP A 138 11.83 12.14 9.41
N PHE A 139 10.76 11.38 9.59
CA PHE A 139 10.85 9.93 9.79
C PHE A 139 9.73 9.15 9.11
N PHE A 140 10.02 7.87 8.85
CA PHE A 140 9.01 6.88 8.52
C PHE A 140 9.01 5.74 9.54
N ASN A 141 7.83 5.40 10.07
CA ASN A 141 7.66 4.25 10.95
C ASN A 141 7.55 2.96 10.11
N ILE A 142 8.63 2.17 10.04
CA ILE A 142 8.62 0.92 9.26
C ILE A 142 7.70 -0.17 9.84
N LEU A 143 7.13 0.01 11.04
CA LEU A 143 6.17 -0.94 11.58
C LEU A 143 4.73 -0.69 11.07
N SER A 144 4.44 0.48 10.51
CA SER A 144 3.11 0.76 9.96
C SER A 144 2.91 0.26 8.53
N ASP A 145 3.98 -0.22 7.88
CA ASP A 145 3.95 -0.69 6.50
C ASP A 145 4.98 -1.81 6.29
N GLU A 146 4.48 -3.05 6.19
CA GLU A 146 5.31 -4.24 6.03
C GLU A 146 6.06 -4.26 4.70
N LYS A 147 5.45 -3.76 3.62
CA LYS A 147 6.07 -3.71 2.30
C LYS A 147 7.19 -2.67 2.27
N MET A 148 6.97 -1.50 2.86
CA MET A 148 8.05 -0.52 3.05
C MET A 148 9.20 -1.10 3.88
N ARG A 149 8.89 -1.84 4.95
CA ARG A 149 9.89 -2.54 5.77
C ARG A 149 10.67 -3.60 4.99
N GLU A 150 10.03 -4.30 4.06
CA GLU A 150 10.67 -5.26 3.17
C GLU A 150 11.66 -4.55 2.23
N VAL A 151 11.23 -3.45 1.61
CA VAL A 151 12.02 -2.68 0.62
C VAL A 151 13.16 -1.89 1.27
N CYS A 152 13.05 -1.50 2.54
CA CYS A 152 14.13 -0.83 3.29
C CYS A 152 15.25 -1.77 3.80
N LYS A 153 15.19 -3.09 3.51
CA LYS A 153 16.26 -4.04 3.83
C LYS A 153 17.43 -3.91 2.86
#